data_AF-A0A355QG07-F1
#
_entry.id   AF-A0A355QG07-F1
#
_cell.length_a   1.000
_cell.length_b   1.000
_cell.length_c   1.000
_cell.angle_alpha   90.00
_cell.angle_beta   90.00
_cell.angle_gamma   90.00
#
_symmetry.space_group_name_H-M   'P 1'
#
loop_
_entity.id
_entity.type
_entity.pdbx_description
1 polymer ?
#
loop_
_entity_poly.entity_id
_entity_poly.type
_entity_poly.pdbx_seq_one_letter_code
_entity_poly.pdbx_strand_id
1 'polypeptide(L)'
;MSGDVSPVLAAIDPWRWQAHPEVWFLVLAILALGWWATRVIGPRVVPVGQPVVTSFQRRAFVVATILLLASADWPVHDIAEAHLYAVHMVQHLMITFIVPPLYLLAVPAWLVRLLVLEGGVGSRVLRRMAHPVVAGVAFNGLVALTHWSGVVQLSFDSGAFHYSLHLALFCLALLMWVPVASP
;
A
#
# COMPACT_ATOMS: atom_id res chain seq x y z
N MET A 1 20.31 -0.44 45.79
CA MET A 1 20.42 -1.41 44.67
C MET A 1 20.17 -0.61 43.40
N SER A 2 21.20 0.05 42.89
CA SER A 2 21.17 0.74 41.59
C SER A 2 21.02 -0.33 40.52
N GLY A 3 19.85 -0.40 39.89
CA GLY A 3 19.60 -1.28 38.77
C GLY A 3 20.41 -0.78 37.59
N ASP A 4 21.64 -1.28 37.44
CA ASP A 4 22.39 -1.16 36.20
C ASP A 4 21.59 -1.90 35.14
N VAL A 5 20.76 -1.16 34.41
CA VAL A 5 20.15 -1.63 33.17
C VAL A 5 21.31 -2.06 32.29
N SER A 6 21.41 -3.36 32.03
CA SER A 6 22.50 -3.94 31.25
C SER A 6 22.70 -3.11 29.97
N PRO A 7 23.93 -2.75 29.55
CA PRO A 7 24.17 -1.90 28.37
C PRO A 7 23.51 -2.45 27.09
N VAL A 8 23.17 -3.74 27.07
CA VAL A 8 22.35 -4.41 26.05
C VAL A 8 20.92 -3.85 25.96
N LEU A 9 20.26 -3.57 27.09
CA LEU A 9 18.91 -2.98 27.12
C LEU A 9 18.91 -1.51 26.72
N ALA A 10 20.02 -0.78 26.97
CA ALA A 10 20.19 0.59 26.49
C ALA A 10 20.52 0.65 24.99
N ALA A 11 21.02 -0.44 24.39
CA ALA A 11 21.36 -0.54 22.97
C ALA A 11 20.13 -0.85 22.07
N ILE A 12 19.04 -1.36 22.63
CA ILE A 12 17.78 -1.61 21.93
C ILE A 12 16.89 -0.38 22.14
N ASP A 13 16.94 0.58 21.22
CA ASP A 13 16.06 1.75 21.21
C ASP A 13 15.00 1.59 20.09
N PRO A 14 13.86 0.91 20.37
CA PRO A 14 12.80 0.71 19.40
C PRO A 14 12.07 2.01 19.03
N TRP A 15 12.33 3.09 19.78
CA TRP A 15 11.76 4.41 19.55
C TRP A 15 12.76 5.35 18.87
N ARG A 16 13.92 4.84 18.45
CA ARG A 16 14.87 5.63 17.67
C ARG A 16 14.19 6.08 16.39
N TRP A 17 14.12 7.38 16.19
CA TRP A 17 13.54 7.95 14.98
C TRP A 17 14.40 7.64 13.76
N GLN A 18 13.75 7.21 12.68
CA GLN A 18 14.34 6.96 11.38
C GLN A 18 13.47 7.59 10.29
N ALA A 19 14.12 8.22 9.31
CA ALA A 19 13.43 8.85 8.20
C ALA A 19 13.21 7.84 7.07
N HIS A 20 11.98 7.79 6.54
CA HIS A 20 11.57 6.94 5.43
C HIS A 20 11.09 7.79 4.24
N PRO A 21 12.00 8.53 3.55
CA PRO A 21 11.63 9.47 2.49
C PRO A 21 10.91 8.80 1.31
N GLU A 22 11.16 7.53 1.05
CA GLU A 22 10.46 6.71 0.06
C GLU A 22 8.97 6.52 0.40
N VAL A 23 8.64 6.34 1.69
CA VAL A 23 7.25 6.26 2.16
C VAL A 23 6.55 7.60 1.99
N TRP A 24 7.24 8.69 2.36
CA TRP A 24 6.69 10.04 2.19
C TRP A 24 6.47 10.37 0.72
N PHE A 25 7.42 9.99 -0.15
CA PHE A 25 7.28 10.15 -1.59
C PHE A 25 6.07 9.37 -2.12
N LEU A 26 5.90 8.10 -1.72
CA LEU A 26 4.74 7.28 -2.10
C LEU A 26 3.42 7.92 -1.64
N VAL A 27 3.33 8.33 -0.38
CA VAL A 27 2.13 8.97 0.18
C VAL A 27 1.83 10.29 -0.52
N LEU A 28 2.84 11.14 -0.75
CA LEU A 28 2.69 12.38 -1.48
C LEU A 28 2.23 12.14 -2.93
N ALA A 29 2.75 11.10 -3.60
CA ALA A 29 2.32 10.72 -4.94
C ALA A 29 0.85 10.28 -4.95
N ILE A 30 0.41 9.49 -3.96
CA ILE A 30 -0.99 9.07 -3.82
C ILE A 30 -1.90 10.28 -3.58
N LEU A 31 -1.51 11.19 -2.67
CA LEU A 31 -2.25 12.42 -2.37
C LEU A 31 -2.34 13.34 -3.60
N ALA A 32 -1.22 13.53 -4.30
CA ALA A 32 -1.16 14.35 -5.51
C ALA A 32 -2.02 13.77 -6.62
N LEU A 33 -1.97 12.43 -6.84
CA LEU A 33 -2.78 11.75 -7.83
C LEU A 33 -4.28 11.85 -7.49
N GLY A 34 -4.65 11.65 -6.22
CA GLY A 34 -6.04 11.79 -5.76
C GLY A 34 -6.56 13.22 -5.91
N TRP A 35 -5.74 14.22 -5.57
CA TRP A 35 -6.06 15.63 -5.78
C TRP A 35 -6.22 15.96 -7.27
N TRP A 36 -5.28 15.52 -8.10
CA TRP A 36 -5.30 15.75 -9.55
C TRP A 36 -6.51 15.08 -10.20
N ALA A 37 -6.79 13.81 -9.88
CA ALA A 37 -7.95 13.10 -10.38
C ALA A 37 -9.26 13.83 -10.02
N THR A 38 -9.40 14.30 -8.78
CA THR A 38 -10.65 14.93 -8.31
C THR A 38 -10.81 16.39 -8.72
N ARG A 39 -9.72 17.16 -8.85
CA ARG A 39 -9.77 18.60 -9.16
C ARG A 39 -9.55 18.93 -10.63
N VAL A 40 -8.83 18.07 -11.35
CA VAL A 40 -8.41 18.34 -12.74
C VAL A 40 -9.17 17.46 -13.71
N ILE A 41 -9.26 16.14 -13.48
CA ILE A 41 -9.98 15.23 -14.38
C ILE A 41 -11.48 15.23 -14.10
N GLY A 42 -11.87 15.03 -12.83
CA GLY A 42 -13.26 14.85 -12.42
C GLY A 42 -14.23 15.89 -13.00
N PRO A 43 -13.96 17.20 -12.88
CA PRO A 43 -14.84 18.23 -13.43
C PRO A 43 -14.98 18.22 -14.96
N ARG A 44 -14.07 17.56 -15.69
CA ARG A 44 -14.10 17.46 -17.16
C ARG A 44 -14.87 16.25 -17.67
N VAL A 45 -14.95 15.19 -16.86
CA VAL A 45 -15.51 13.89 -17.27
C VAL A 45 -16.85 13.62 -16.59
N VAL A 46 -17.07 14.15 -15.39
CA VAL A 46 -18.31 13.94 -14.64
C VAL A 46 -19.39 14.93 -15.10
N PRO A 47 -20.62 14.48 -15.41
CA PRO A 47 -21.72 15.35 -15.81
C PRO A 47 -22.03 16.43 -14.76
N VAL A 48 -22.42 17.61 -15.25
CA VAL A 48 -22.81 18.74 -14.38
C VAL A 48 -23.96 18.30 -13.45
N GLY A 49 -23.80 18.56 -12.16
CA GLY A 49 -24.78 18.19 -11.13
C GLY A 49 -24.54 16.84 -10.44
N GLN A 50 -23.58 16.02 -10.89
CA GLN A 50 -23.17 14.81 -10.18
C GLN A 50 -21.92 15.06 -9.32
N PRO A 51 -21.84 14.51 -8.09
CA PRO A 51 -20.66 14.65 -7.27
C PRO A 51 -19.47 13.89 -7.88
N VAL A 52 -18.30 14.54 -7.97
CA VAL A 52 -17.06 13.90 -8.45
C VAL A 52 -16.64 12.75 -7.53
N VAL A 53 -16.81 12.90 -6.21
CA VAL A 53 -16.59 11.85 -5.21
C VAL A 53 -17.65 11.96 -4.12
N THR A 54 -18.01 10.82 -3.54
CA THR A 54 -18.93 10.77 -2.38
C THR A 54 -18.18 11.02 -1.07
N SER A 55 -18.92 11.35 -0.01
CA SER A 55 -18.33 11.51 1.33
C SER A 55 -17.72 10.22 1.86
N PHE A 56 -18.30 9.06 1.50
CA PHE A 56 -17.76 7.74 1.81
C PHE A 56 -16.41 7.52 1.13
N GLN A 57 -16.30 7.76 -0.19
CA GLN A 57 -15.06 7.62 -0.95
C GLN A 57 -13.94 8.51 -0.37
N ARG A 58 -14.27 9.75 0.00
CA ARG A 58 -13.31 10.66 0.64
C ARG A 58 -12.83 10.13 1.99
N ARG A 59 -13.73 9.61 2.84
CA ARG A 59 -13.35 9.02 4.13
C ARG A 59 -12.51 7.76 3.94
N ALA A 60 -12.90 6.87 3.03
CA ALA A 60 -12.13 5.67 2.70
C ALA A 60 -10.70 6.01 2.25
N PHE A 61 -10.53 7.03 1.38
CA PHE A 61 -9.22 7.51 0.95
C PHE A 61 -8.35 8.01 2.11
N VAL A 62 -8.94 8.84 2.97
CA VAL A 62 -8.23 9.40 4.13
C VAL A 62 -7.82 8.31 5.11
N VAL A 63 -8.74 7.38 5.43
CA VAL A 63 -8.44 6.25 6.33
C VAL A 63 -7.37 5.34 5.72
N ALA A 64 -7.47 5.00 4.43
CA ALA A 64 -6.44 4.21 3.73
C ALA A 64 -5.06 4.87 3.79
N THR A 65 -5.00 6.19 3.57
CA THR A 65 -3.74 6.96 3.59
C THR A 65 -3.14 7.02 4.98
N ILE A 66 -3.96 7.25 6.01
CA ILE A 66 -3.52 7.26 7.41
C ILE A 66 -3.00 5.89 7.80
N LEU A 67 -3.71 4.81 7.47
CA LEU A 67 -3.28 3.45 7.78
C LEU A 67 -2.00 3.06 7.04
N LEU A 68 -1.85 3.48 5.78
CA LEU A 68 -0.61 3.28 5.02
C LEU A 68 0.55 3.97 5.72
N LEU A 69 0.43 5.25 6.06
CA LEU A 69 1.48 6.00 6.73
C LEU A 69 1.79 5.42 8.11
N ALA A 70 0.77 5.09 8.89
CA ALA A 70 0.94 4.53 10.23
C ALA A 70 1.57 3.13 10.23
N SER A 71 1.45 2.37 9.13
CA SER A 71 2.05 1.03 9.02
C SER A 71 3.41 1.02 8.34
N ALA A 72 3.67 1.94 7.41
CA ALA A 72 4.88 1.98 6.61
C ALA A 72 5.94 2.97 7.13
N ASP A 73 5.60 3.88 8.05
CA ASP A 73 6.52 4.87 8.62
C ASP A 73 6.86 4.56 10.08
N TRP A 74 7.78 5.34 10.63
CA TRP A 74 8.13 5.31 12.05
C TRP A 74 6.90 5.57 12.93
N PRO A 75 6.71 4.86 14.07
CA PRO A 75 7.60 3.85 14.65
C PRO A 75 7.26 2.42 14.25
N VAL A 76 6.11 2.17 13.62
CA VAL A 76 5.60 0.81 13.40
C VAL A 76 6.52 0.02 12.50
N HIS A 77 6.99 0.65 11.42
CA HIS A 77 7.90 0.03 10.47
C HIS A 77 9.21 -0.41 11.14
N ASP A 78 9.86 0.47 11.90
CA ASP A 78 11.13 0.17 12.55
C ASP A 78 10.98 -0.86 13.70
N ILE A 79 9.84 -0.84 14.41
CA ILE A 79 9.51 -1.87 15.40
C ILE A 79 9.27 -3.22 14.72
N ALA A 80 8.55 -3.23 13.59
CA ALA A 80 8.32 -4.43 12.81
C ALA A 80 9.63 -5.05 12.32
N GLU A 81 10.48 -4.26 11.66
CA GLU A 81 11.67 -4.76 10.99
C GLU A 81 12.77 -5.19 11.97
N ALA A 82 13.08 -4.33 12.95
CA ALA A 82 14.29 -4.53 13.76
C ALA A 82 14.01 -5.19 15.12
N HIS A 83 12.74 -5.32 15.54
CA HIS A 83 12.42 -5.69 16.92
C HIS A 83 11.41 -6.83 17.05
N LEU A 84 10.27 -6.77 16.35
CA LEU A 84 9.14 -7.65 16.61
C LEU A 84 8.52 -8.22 15.33
N TYR A 85 8.79 -9.50 15.08
CA TYR A 85 8.17 -10.25 13.97
C TYR A 85 6.63 -10.23 13.99
N ALA A 86 6.01 -10.21 15.18
CA ALA A 86 4.55 -10.10 15.28
C ALA A 86 4.03 -8.78 14.69
N VAL A 87 4.72 -7.67 14.95
CA VAL A 87 4.37 -6.35 14.39
C VAL A 87 4.63 -6.33 12.88
N HIS A 88 5.72 -6.95 12.43
CA HIS A 88 6.00 -7.15 11.01
C HIS A 88 4.87 -7.91 10.28
N MET A 89 4.36 -8.98 10.86
CA MET A 89 3.26 -9.72 10.25
C MET A 89 1.96 -8.93 10.25
N VAL A 90 1.67 -8.18 11.32
CA VAL A 90 0.51 -7.27 11.35
C VAL A 90 0.65 -6.18 10.29
N GLN A 91 1.84 -5.62 10.09
CA GLN A 91 2.14 -4.65 9.03
C GLN A 91 1.87 -5.27 7.66
N HIS A 92 2.40 -6.46 7.37
CA HIS A 92 2.14 -7.18 6.13
C HIS A 92 0.63 -7.39 5.89
N LEU A 93 -0.12 -7.80 6.91
CA LEU A 93 -1.58 -7.96 6.80
C LEU A 93 -2.30 -6.63 6.57
N MET A 94 -1.88 -5.55 7.24
CA MET A 94 -2.45 -4.21 7.07
C MET A 94 -2.28 -3.72 5.62
N ILE A 95 -1.05 -3.79 5.08
CA ILE A 95 -0.73 -3.30 3.74
C ILE A 95 -1.27 -4.18 2.62
N THR A 96 -1.65 -5.44 2.89
CA THR A 96 -2.15 -6.37 1.86
C THR A 96 -3.66 -6.67 1.93
N PHE A 97 -4.27 -6.65 3.11
CA PHE A 97 -5.67 -7.03 3.30
C PHE A 97 -6.58 -5.90 3.78
N ILE A 98 -6.05 -4.80 4.32
CA ILE A 98 -6.87 -3.68 4.84
C ILE A 98 -6.74 -2.44 3.95
N VAL A 99 -5.52 -1.96 3.76
CA VAL A 99 -5.26 -0.72 3.01
C VAL A 99 -5.67 -0.82 1.54
N PRO A 100 -5.35 -1.90 0.78
CA PRO A 100 -5.71 -2.00 -0.63
C PRO A 100 -7.22 -1.94 -0.92
N PRO A 101 -8.10 -2.72 -0.26
CA PRO A 101 -9.54 -2.62 -0.52
C PRO A 101 -10.11 -1.26 -0.11
N LEU A 102 -9.59 -0.59 0.94
CA LEU A 102 -10.01 0.77 1.28
C LEU A 102 -9.67 1.78 0.18
N TYR A 103 -8.50 1.67 -0.45
CA TYR A 103 -8.18 2.49 -1.61
C TYR A 103 -9.11 2.21 -2.79
N LEU A 104 -9.45 0.95 -3.07
CA LEU A 104 -10.39 0.62 -4.15
C LEU A 104 -11.79 1.16 -3.89
N LEU A 105 -12.28 1.07 -2.66
CA LEU A 105 -13.56 1.67 -2.24
C LEU A 105 -13.57 3.21 -2.33
N ALA A 106 -12.39 3.83 -2.27
CA ALA A 106 -12.24 5.27 -2.47
C ALA A 106 -12.26 5.69 -3.95
N VAL A 107 -11.98 4.77 -4.88
CA VAL A 107 -11.97 5.06 -6.31
C VAL A 107 -13.41 5.24 -6.80
N PRO A 108 -13.75 6.37 -7.46
CA PRO A 108 -15.07 6.54 -8.04
C PRO A 108 -15.23 5.82 -9.36
N ALA A 109 -16.45 5.33 -9.65
CA ALA A 109 -16.73 4.52 -10.84
C ALA A 109 -16.39 5.23 -12.17
N TRP A 110 -16.46 6.57 -12.23
CA TRP A 110 -16.06 7.30 -13.44
C TRP A 110 -14.55 7.17 -13.71
N LEU A 111 -13.72 7.07 -12.66
CA LEU A 111 -12.27 6.93 -12.79
C LEU A 111 -11.92 5.52 -13.26
N VAL A 112 -12.60 4.49 -12.71
CA VAL A 112 -12.46 3.10 -13.20
C VAL A 112 -12.84 3.01 -14.67
N ARG A 113 -13.99 3.59 -15.05
CA ARG A 113 -14.45 3.63 -16.44
C ARG A 113 -13.44 4.31 -17.35
N LEU A 114 -12.85 5.42 -16.94
CA LEU A 114 -11.81 6.10 -17.72
C LEU A 114 -10.58 5.20 -17.93
N LEU A 115 -10.07 4.58 -16.87
CA LEU A 115 -8.90 3.71 -16.91
C LEU A 115 -9.14 2.41 -17.72
N VAL A 116 -10.37 1.89 -17.72
CA VAL A 116 -10.71 0.61 -18.36
C VAL A 116 -11.24 0.80 -19.79
N LEU A 117 -11.97 1.88 -20.09
CA LEU A 117 -12.66 2.05 -21.39
C LEU A 117 -11.81 2.72 -22.46
N GLU A 118 -10.70 3.40 -22.14
CA GLU A 118 -9.88 4.12 -23.12
C GLU A 118 -9.14 3.24 -24.16
N GLY A 119 -9.42 1.92 -24.22
CA GLY A 119 -9.12 1.05 -25.37
C GLY A 119 -7.64 0.80 -25.70
N GLY A 120 -6.72 1.52 -25.06
CA GLY A 120 -5.27 1.40 -25.27
C GLY A 120 -4.67 0.10 -24.72
N VAL A 121 -3.38 -0.10 -25.02
CA VAL A 121 -2.60 -1.24 -24.51
C VAL A 121 -2.65 -1.32 -22.98
N GLY A 122 -2.60 -0.16 -22.29
CA GLY A 122 -2.69 -0.08 -20.84
C GLY A 122 -3.99 -0.65 -20.25
N SER A 123 -5.14 -0.33 -20.85
CA SER A 123 -6.45 -0.90 -20.44
C SER A 123 -6.48 -2.43 -20.59
N ARG A 124 -5.91 -2.95 -21.68
CA ARG A 124 -5.86 -4.40 -21.93
C ARG A 124 -4.98 -5.11 -20.90
N VAL A 125 -3.82 -4.54 -20.58
CA VAL A 125 -2.94 -5.07 -19.53
C VAL A 125 -3.63 -5.01 -18.17
N LEU A 126 -4.21 -3.88 -17.81
CA LEU A 126 -4.92 -3.70 -16.54
C LEU A 126 -6.05 -4.72 -16.38
N ARG A 127 -6.89 -4.91 -17.39
CA ARG A 127 -7.94 -5.93 -17.38
C ARG A 127 -7.42 -7.36 -17.21
N ARG A 128 -6.29 -7.68 -17.83
CA ARG A 128 -5.68 -9.03 -17.69
C ARG A 128 -5.07 -9.22 -16.31
N MET A 129 -4.40 -8.20 -15.79
CA MET A 129 -3.78 -8.21 -14.46
C MET A 129 -4.82 -8.19 -13.34
N ALA A 130 -5.95 -7.52 -13.54
CA ALA A 130 -7.08 -7.50 -12.61
C ALA A 130 -8.00 -8.73 -12.73
N HIS A 131 -7.70 -9.68 -13.63
CA HIS A 131 -8.47 -10.92 -13.71
C HIS A 131 -8.29 -11.72 -12.41
N PRO A 132 -9.36 -12.21 -11.75
CA PRO A 132 -9.29 -12.78 -10.40
C PRO A 132 -8.22 -13.87 -10.24
N VAL A 133 -8.15 -14.78 -11.21
CA VAL A 133 -7.16 -15.87 -11.20
C VAL A 133 -5.73 -15.34 -11.38
N VAL A 134 -5.53 -14.37 -12.28
CA VAL A 134 -4.19 -13.83 -12.56
C VAL A 134 -3.69 -13.03 -11.37
N ALA A 135 -4.52 -12.13 -10.85
CA ALA A 135 -4.22 -11.31 -9.70
C ALA A 135 -3.97 -12.17 -8.44
N GLY A 136 -4.85 -13.14 -8.18
CA GLY A 136 -4.74 -14.05 -7.06
C GLY A 136 -3.48 -14.93 -7.12
N VAL A 137 -3.17 -15.51 -8.28
CA VAL A 137 -1.95 -16.32 -8.46
C VAL A 137 -0.70 -15.45 -8.35
N ALA A 138 -0.68 -14.25 -8.93
CA ALA A 138 0.46 -13.35 -8.84
C ALA A 138 0.73 -12.92 -7.39
N PHE A 139 -0.31 -12.49 -6.66
CA PHE A 139 -0.19 -12.08 -5.26
C PHE A 139 0.30 -13.25 -4.39
N ASN A 140 -0.36 -14.41 -4.46
CA ASN A 140 0.04 -15.57 -3.67
C ASN A 140 1.43 -16.11 -4.06
N GLY A 141 1.79 -16.03 -5.33
CA GLY A 141 3.12 -16.36 -5.81
C GLY A 141 4.19 -15.46 -5.19
N LEU A 142 3.95 -14.15 -5.13
CA LEU A 142 4.86 -13.23 -4.46
C LEU A 142 4.92 -13.48 -2.95
N VAL A 143 3.79 -13.76 -2.29
CA VAL A 143 3.76 -14.17 -0.88
C VAL A 143 4.61 -15.44 -0.66
N ALA A 144 4.49 -16.45 -1.51
CA ALA A 144 5.33 -17.65 -1.41
C ALA A 144 6.83 -17.32 -1.56
N LEU A 145 7.17 -16.45 -2.52
CA LEU A 145 8.55 -16.00 -2.74
C LEU A 145 9.09 -15.24 -1.53
N THR A 146 8.31 -14.39 -0.86
CA THR A 146 8.76 -13.64 0.32
C THR A 146 8.96 -14.53 1.54
N HIS A 147 8.56 -15.81 1.48
CA HIS A 147 8.85 -16.81 2.52
C HIS A 147 10.00 -17.74 2.13
N TRP A 148 10.54 -17.63 0.91
CA TRP A 148 11.73 -18.36 0.53
C TRP A 148 12.95 -17.72 1.19
N SER A 149 13.68 -18.50 1.99
CA SER A 149 14.91 -18.11 2.70
C SER A 149 15.89 -17.26 1.88
N GLY A 150 16.13 -17.58 0.61
CA GLY A 150 17.05 -16.80 -0.23
C GLY A 150 16.54 -15.37 -0.51
N VAL A 151 15.23 -15.21 -0.74
CA VAL A 151 14.60 -13.90 -0.95
C VAL A 151 14.57 -13.12 0.36
N VAL A 152 14.26 -13.79 1.48
CA VAL A 152 14.29 -13.20 2.82
C VAL A 152 15.69 -12.68 3.15
N GLN A 153 16.73 -13.46 2.88
CA GLN A 153 18.11 -13.05 3.14
C GLN A 153 18.50 -11.84 2.27
N LEU A 154 18.19 -11.86 0.98
CA LEU A 154 18.44 -10.72 0.10
C LEU A 154 17.68 -9.45 0.53
N SER A 155 16.47 -9.63 1.04
CA SER A 155 15.64 -8.57 1.62
C SER A 155 16.26 -7.98 2.88
N PHE A 156 16.79 -8.82 3.75
CA PHE A 156 17.52 -8.38 4.94
C PHE A 156 18.82 -7.63 4.60
N ASP A 157 19.56 -8.11 3.59
CA ASP A 157 20.85 -7.53 3.19
C ASP A 157 20.70 -6.20 2.42
N SER A 158 19.52 -5.90 1.88
CA SER A 158 19.28 -4.72 1.04
C SER A 158 17.93 -4.07 1.31
N GLY A 159 17.94 -2.92 2.01
CA GLY A 159 16.74 -2.13 2.27
C GLY A 159 16.00 -1.69 1.00
N ALA A 160 16.72 -1.40 -0.09
CA ALA A 160 16.09 -1.07 -1.37
C ALA A 160 15.31 -2.26 -1.96
N PHE A 161 15.87 -3.48 -1.84
CA PHE A 161 15.18 -4.69 -2.28
C PHE A 161 13.99 -5.00 -1.36
N HIS A 162 14.17 -4.84 -0.03
CA HIS A 162 13.10 -4.97 0.96
C HIS A 162 11.90 -4.08 0.62
N TYR A 163 12.14 -2.79 0.42
CA TYR A 163 11.09 -1.83 0.06
C TYR A 163 10.43 -2.17 -1.29
N SER A 164 11.21 -2.62 -2.27
CA SER A 164 10.67 -3.03 -3.57
C SER A 164 9.72 -4.23 -3.46
N LEU A 165 9.99 -5.18 -2.55
CA LEU A 165 9.09 -6.30 -2.27
C LEU A 165 7.80 -5.81 -1.60
N HIS A 166 7.89 -4.89 -0.64
CA HIS A 166 6.71 -4.29 -0.01
C HIS A 166 5.84 -3.54 -1.03
N LEU A 167 6.45 -2.75 -1.91
CA LEU A 167 5.73 -2.05 -2.97
C LEU A 167 5.08 -3.03 -3.95
N ALA A 168 5.80 -4.08 -4.36
CA ALA A 168 5.27 -5.11 -5.24
C ALA A 168 4.09 -5.86 -4.59
N LEU A 169 4.20 -6.22 -3.30
CA LEU A 169 3.10 -6.81 -2.52
C LEU A 169 1.89 -5.88 -2.47
N PHE A 170 2.09 -4.59 -2.20
CA PHE A 170 1.02 -3.60 -2.17
C PHE A 170 0.31 -3.46 -3.53
N CYS A 171 1.07 -3.36 -4.62
CA CYS A 171 0.52 -3.28 -5.98
C CYS A 171 -0.25 -4.55 -6.38
N LEU A 172 0.29 -5.74 -6.09
CA LEU A 172 -0.41 -6.99 -6.38
C LEU A 172 -1.63 -7.18 -5.48
N ALA A 173 -1.60 -6.71 -4.24
CA ALA A 173 -2.75 -6.72 -3.36
C ALA A 173 -3.88 -5.82 -3.91
N LEU A 174 -3.56 -4.61 -4.40
CA LEU A 174 -4.54 -3.77 -5.09
C LEU A 174 -5.19 -4.53 -6.25
N LEU A 175 -4.40 -5.18 -7.11
CA LEU A 175 -4.92 -5.98 -8.23
C LEU A 175 -5.79 -7.15 -7.76
N MET A 176 -5.36 -7.88 -6.73
CA MET A 176 -6.11 -9.02 -6.17
C MET A 176 -7.49 -8.60 -5.65
N TRP A 177 -7.59 -7.41 -5.07
CA TRP A 177 -8.85 -6.90 -4.52
C TRP A 177 -9.76 -6.23 -5.55
N VAL A 178 -9.29 -5.92 -6.77
CA VAL A 178 -10.12 -5.31 -7.83
C VAL A 178 -11.43 -6.07 -8.05
N PRO A 179 -11.46 -7.41 -8.26
CA PRO A 179 -12.70 -8.13 -8.52
C PRO A 179 -13.72 -8.10 -7.38
N VAL A 180 -13.30 -7.77 -6.16
CA VAL A 180 -14.14 -7.82 -4.96
C VAL A 180 -14.60 -6.43 -4.54
N ALA A 181 -13.69 -5.45 -4.58
CA ALA A 181 -13.89 -4.12 -4.00
C ALA A 181 -13.99 -2.99 -5.03
N SER A 182 -13.69 -3.25 -6.32
CA SER A 182 -13.86 -2.22 -7.36
C SER A 182 -15.35 -1.96 -7.60
N PRO A 183 -15.75 -0.68 -7.78
CA PRO A 183 -17.11 -0.31 -8.16
C PRO A 183 -17.45 -0.60 -9.63
#